data_AF-A0A3D0YUR2-F1
#
_entry.id   AF-A0A3D0YUR2-F1
#
_cell.length_a   1.000
_cell.length_b   1.000
_cell.length_c   1.000
_cell.angle_alpha   90.00
_cell.angle_beta   90.00
_cell.angle_gamma   90.00
#
_symmetry.space_group_name_H-M   'P 1'
#
loop_
_entity.id
_entity.type
_entity.pdbx_description
1 polymer ?
#
loop_
_entity_poly.entity_id
_entity_poly.type
_entity_poly.pdbx_seq_one_letter_code
_entity_poly.pdbx_strand_id
1 'polypeptide(L)'
;MAKPQIYVTDDFFGCMPDSIQFFNLACAQISQEQLNRYRSEVDFIFALKDHGLDMAMARSLGIPCSAVVRKPIAREWHGQTILVGRCLDERTNLFIWYLLSICPN
;
A
#
# COMPACT_ATOMS: atom_id res chain seq x y z
N MET A 1 17.94 13.97 -1.21
CA MET A 1 16.47 14.05 -1.24
C MET A 1 15.92 12.75 -0.66
N ALA A 2 14.90 12.80 0.19
CA ALA A 2 14.26 11.58 0.69
C ALA A 2 13.54 10.88 -0.48
N LYS A 3 13.58 9.54 -0.51
CA LYS A 3 12.80 8.79 -1.52
C LYS A 3 11.30 9.04 -1.28
N PRO A 4 10.48 9.07 -2.34
CA PRO A 4 9.04 9.11 -2.18
C PRO A 4 8.55 7.87 -1.41
N GLN A 5 7.49 8.05 -0.63
CA GLN A 5 6.91 6.99 0.20
C GLN A 5 5.61 6.48 -0.43
N ILE A 6 5.43 5.16 -0.42
CA ILE A 6 4.17 4.51 -0.76
C ILE A 6 3.69 3.76 0.47
N TYR A 7 2.46 4.06 0.90
CA TYR A 7 1.85 3.38 2.04
C TYR A 7 1.17 2.10 1.59
N VAL A 8 1.39 1.01 2.31
CA VAL A 8 0.87 -0.33 1.99
C VAL A 8 -0.23 -0.71 2.97
N THR A 9 -1.40 -1.09 2.46
CA THR A 9 -2.55 -1.54 3.25
C THR A 9 -3.31 -2.70 2.59
N ASP A 10 -4.08 -3.46 3.35
CA ASP A 10 -5.04 -4.47 2.91
C ASP A 10 -6.49 -3.94 2.91
N ASP A 11 -6.73 -2.91 3.72
CA ASP A 11 -8.02 -2.28 3.93
C ASP A 11 -7.94 -0.79 3.57
N PHE A 12 -8.31 -0.49 2.33
CA PHE A 12 -8.34 0.89 1.85
C PHE A 12 -9.40 1.75 2.56
N PHE A 13 -10.60 1.20 2.78
CA PHE A 13 -11.72 1.95 3.34
C PHE A 13 -11.49 2.30 4.80
N GLY A 14 -10.82 1.44 5.55
CA GLY A 14 -10.42 1.74 6.94
C GLY A 14 -9.42 2.90 7.08
N CYS A 15 -8.84 3.37 5.98
CA CYS A 15 -7.80 4.39 5.94
C CYS A 15 -8.23 5.67 5.19
N MET A 16 -9.46 5.72 4.66
CA MET A 16 -9.96 6.92 4.00
C MET A 16 -10.35 8.01 5.02
N PRO A 17 -10.12 9.28 4.70
CA PRO A 17 -10.70 10.38 5.47
C PRO A 17 -12.23 10.31 5.43
N ASP A 18 -12.89 10.64 6.54
CA ASP A 18 -14.36 10.69 6.64
C ASP A 18 -15.00 11.65 5.60
N SER A 19 -14.20 12.56 5.03
CA SER A 19 -14.55 13.57 4.04
C SER A 19 -14.35 13.11 2.57
N ILE A 20 -14.66 11.85 2.25
CA ILE A 20 -14.62 11.26 0.89
C ILE A 20 -15.25 12.17 -0.19
N GLN A 21 -16.26 12.97 0.17
CA GLN A 21 -17.02 13.81 -0.75
C GLN A 21 -16.17 14.84 -1.53
N PHE A 22 -14.94 15.16 -1.09
CA PHE A 22 -14.09 16.16 -1.74
C PHE A 22 -12.96 15.59 -2.60
N PHE A 23 -12.88 14.26 -2.76
CA PHE A 23 -11.76 13.62 -3.44
C PHE A 23 -12.21 12.67 -4.54
N ASN A 24 -11.54 12.74 -5.70
CA ASN A 24 -11.66 11.72 -6.73
C ASN A 24 -10.66 10.60 -6.45
N LEU A 25 -11.16 9.37 -6.42
CA LEU A 25 -10.34 8.17 -6.26
C LEU A 25 -10.01 7.57 -7.62
N ALA A 26 -8.74 7.59 -8.01
CA ALA A 26 -8.25 6.78 -9.12
C ALA A 26 -7.69 5.46 -8.59
N CYS A 27 -8.18 4.34 -9.14
CA CYS A 27 -7.71 3.00 -8.83
C CYS A 27 -7.19 2.31 -10.09
N ALA A 28 -5.93 1.87 -10.03
CA ALA A 28 -5.30 1.11 -11.10
C ALA A 28 -4.65 -0.15 -10.54
N GLN A 29 -4.92 -1.29 -11.18
CA GLN A 29 -4.18 -2.51 -10.90
C GLN A 29 -2.72 -2.34 -11.37
N ILE A 30 -1.77 -2.75 -10.54
CA ILE A 30 -0.34 -2.67 -10.83
C ILE A 30 0.18 -4.04 -11.23
N SER A 31 0.91 -4.10 -12.34
CA SER A 31 1.57 -5.34 -12.78
C SER A 31 2.80 -5.65 -11.92
N GLN A 32 3.25 -6.91 -11.94
CA GLN A 32 4.46 -7.31 -11.22
C GLN A 32 5.71 -6.55 -11.70
N GLU A 33 5.79 -6.21 -12.99
CA GLU A 33 6.88 -5.41 -13.55
C GLU A 33 6.90 -3.99 -12.98
N GLN A 34 5.72 -3.35 -12.85
CA GLN A 34 5.61 -2.01 -12.27
C GLN A 34 6.00 -2.02 -10.78
N LEU A 35 5.57 -3.03 -10.02
CA LEU A 35 6.01 -3.21 -8.62
C LEU A 35 7.53 -3.32 -8.51
N ASN A 36 8.15 -4.10 -9.40
CA ASN A 36 9.60 -4.27 -9.41
C ASN A 36 10.35 -2.96 -9.64
N ARG A 37 9.83 -2.05 -10.49
CA ARG A 37 10.41 -0.71 -10.69
C ARG A 37 10.30 0.13 -9.41
N TYR A 38 9.14 0.12 -8.76
CA TYR A 38 8.95 0.89 -7.53
C TYR A 38 9.90 0.48 -6.40
N ARG A 39 10.27 -0.80 -6.29
CA ARG A 39 11.19 -1.29 -5.23
C ARG A 39 12.53 -0.56 -5.15
N SER A 40 13.07 -0.08 -6.27
CA SER A 40 14.32 0.70 -6.26
C SER A 40 14.09 2.18 -5.96
N GLU A 41 12.91 2.70 -6.28
CA GLU A 41 12.63 4.13 -6.40
C GLU A 41 11.89 4.71 -5.19
N VAL A 42 11.13 3.88 -4.48
CA VAL A 42 10.25 4.32 -3.38
C VAL A 42 10.54 3.56 -2.09
N ASP A 43 10.19 4.15 -0.96
CA ASP A 43 10.15 3.47 0.33
C ASP A 43 8.72 3.00 0.63
N PHE A 44 8.56 1.71 0.91
CA PHE A 44 7.27 1.14 1.30
C PHE A 44 7.05 1.24 2.80
N ILE A 45 5.93 1.83 3.18
CA ILE A 45 5.53 2.01 4.58
C ILE A 45 4.30 1.14 4.85
N PHE A 46 4.46 0.10 5.65
CA PHE A 46 3.37 -0.82 5.99
C PHE A 46 2.51 -0.22 7.10
N ALA A 47 1.22 -0.06 6.81
CA ALA A 47 0.23 0.45 7.74
C ALA A 47 -0.98 -0.50 7.76
N LEU A 48 -0.77 -1.68 8.35
CA LEU A 48 -1.77 -2.74 8.45
C LEU A 48 -2.16 -2.96 9.92
N LYS A 49 -3.35 -3.53 10.16
CA LYS A 49 -3.81 -3.90 11.51
C LYS A 49 -3.15 -5.19 12.01
N ASP A 50 -2.81 -6.10 11.10
CA ASP A 50 -2.27 -7.43 11.42
C ASP A 50 -0.78 -7.54 11.04
N HIS A 51 0.05 -7.85 12.05
CA HIS A 51 1.48 -8.06 11.89
C HIS A 51 1.86 -9.26 11.02
N GLY A 52 1.05 -10.32 11.01
CA GLY A 52 1.27 -11.48 10.15
C GLY A 52 1.10 -11.10 8.68
N LEU A 53 0.12 -10.26 8.41
CA LEU A 53 -0.20 -9.75 7.08
C LEU A 53 0.89 -8.82 6.55
N ASP A 54 1.49 -7.97 7.40
CA ASP A 54 2.66 -7.15 7.04
C ASP A 54 3.75 -7.99 6.37
N MET A 55 4.09 -9.12 6.99
CA MET A 55 5.19 -9.96 6.53
C MET A 55 4.82 -10.74 5.27
N ALA A 56 3.57 -11.21 5.15
CA ALA A 56 3.08 -11.85 3.93
C ALA A 56 3.15 -10.87 2.74
N MET A 57 2.66 -9.66 2.94
CA MET A 57 2.65 -8.60 1.93
C MET A 57 4.07 -8.13 1.57
N ALA A 58 4.94 -7.94 2.56
CA ALA A 58 6.34 -7.61 2.33
C ALA A 58 7.05 -8.66 1.47
N ARG A 59 6.84 -9.95 1.75
CA ARG A 59 7.39 -11.05 0.93
C ARG A 59 6.87 -11.03 -0.51
N SER A 60 5.57 -10.77 -0.70
CA SER A 60 4.98 -10.63 -2.04
C SER A 60 5.58 -9.45 -2.82
N LEU A 61 5.93 -8.36 -2.12
CA LEU A 61 6.65 -7.22 -2.69
C LEU A 61 8.17 -7.46 -2.80
N GLY A 62 8.68 -8.62 -2.38
CA GLY A 62 10.11 -8.93 -2.34
C GLY A 62 10.90 -8.06 -1.36
N ILE A 63 10.25 -7.46 -0.37
CA ILE A 63 10.89 -6.64 0.66
C ILE A 63 11.35 -7.59 1.77
N PRO A 64 12.66 -7.59 2.11
CA PRO A 64 13.15 -8.44 3.18
C PRO A 64 12.53 -8.00 4.52
N CYS A 65 12.21 -8.95 5.40
CA CYS A 65 11.53 -8.66 6.67
C CYS A 65 12.27 -7.63 7.54
N SER A 66 13.60 -7.56 7.44
CA SER A 66 14.45 -6.60 8.14
C SER A 66 14.33 -5.15 7.63
N ALA A 67 13.82 -4.95 6.42
CA ALA A 67 13.61 -3.65 5.80
C ALA A 67 12.15 -3.16 5.88
N VAL A 68 11.28 -3.92 6.54
CA VAL A 68 9.86 -3.55 6.70
C VAL A 68 9.74 -2.39 7.68
N VAL A 69 9.40 -1.22 7.15
CA VAL A 69 9.08 -0.04 7.97
C VAL A 69 7.59 -0.05 8.25
N ARG A 70 7.23 -0.02 9.54
CA ARG A 70 5.84 0.00 10.00
C ARG A 70 5.45 1.37 10.52
N LYS A 71 4.24 1.80 10.21
CA LYS A 71 3.60 2.94 10.85
C LYS A 71 2.17 2.58 11.25
N PRO A 72 1.64 3.19 12.33
CA PRO A 72 0.23 3.05 12.66
C PRO A 72 -0.63 3.58 11.51
N ILE A 73 -1.82 3.00 11.35
CA ILE A 73 -2.82 3.49 10.38
C ILE A 73 -3.18 4.93 10.75
N ALA A 74 -2.81 5.87 9.87
CA ALA A 74 -3.28 7.24 9.97
C ALA A 74 -4.75 7.29 9.53
N ARG A 75 -5.55 8.15 10.15
CA ARG A 75 -6.95 8.37 9.74
C ARG A 75 -7.10 9.19 8.46
N GLU A 76 -6.01 9.78 7.98
CA GLU A 76 -6.03 10.70 6.85
C GLU A 76 -4.79 10.51 5.99
N TRP A 77 -4.97 9.90 4.82
CA TRP A 77 -3.88 9.63 3.86
C TRP A 77 -3.87 10.67 2.74
N HIS A 78 -4.27 11.92 3.04
CA HIS A 78 -4.32 13.00 2.06
C HIS A 78 -2.96 13.21 1.38
N GLY A 79 -2.97 13.25 0.04
CA GLY A 79 -1.78 13.47 -0.77
C GLY A 79 -0.76 12.32 -0.72
N GLN A 80 -1.11 11.18 -0.12
CA GLN A 80 -0.25 9.99 -0.11
C GLN A 80 -0.58 9.06 -1.27
N THR A 81 0.45 8.40 -1.78
CA THR A 81 0.29 7.29 -2.73
C THR A 81 0.09 6.00 -1.96
N ILE A 82 -0.95 5.26 -2.31
CA ILE A 82 -1.44 4.13 -1.53
C ILE A 82 -1.38 2.88 -2.38
N LEU A 83 -0.73 1.84 -1.88
CA LEU A 83 -0.70 0.53 -2.48
C LEU A 83 -1.55 -0.44 -1.66
N VAL A 84 -2.61 -0.95 -2.28
CA VAL A 84 -3.54 -1.89 -1.65
C VAL A 84 -3.25 -3.28 -2.16
N GLY A 85 -2.94 -4.20 -1.24
CA GLY A 85 -2.79 -5.61 -1.57
C GLY A 85 -4.03 -6.39 -1.21
N ARG A 86 -4.69 -6.97 -2.21
CA ARG A 86 -5.81 -7.89 -2.01
C ARG A 86 -5.30 -9.33 -2.07
N CYS A 87 -5.47 -10.07 -0.97
CA CYS A 87 -5.18 -11.49 -0.94
C CYS A 87 -6.14 -12.24 -1.86
N LEU A 88 -5.61 -13.00 -2.81
CA LEU A 88 -6.36 -13.94 -3.66
C LEU A 88 -6.46 -15.32 -3.03
N ASP A 89 -5.40 -15.74 -2.34
CA ASP A 89 -5.30 -17.04 -1.70
C ASP A 89 -4.42 -16.95 -0.46
N GLU A 90 -5.03 -17.16 0.69
CA GLU A 90 -4.41 -17.07 2.01
C GLU A 90 -3.34 -18.15 2.23
N ARG A 91 -3.44 -19.31 1.56
CA ARG A 91 -2.48 -20.42 1.71
C ARG A 91 -1.16 -20.11 1.01
N THR A 92 -1.25 -19.52 -0.18
CA THR A 92 -0.10 -19.18 -1.00
C THR A 92 0.41 -17.76 -0.78
N ASN A 93 -0.30 -16.94 0.01
CA ASN A 93 -0.01 -15.52 0.20
C ASN A 93 0.09 -14.79 -1.15
N LEU A 94 -0.81 -15.13 -2.07
CA LEU A 94 -0.87 -14.50 -3.39
C LEU A 94 -1.67 -13.20 -3.29
N PHE A 95 -1.07 -12.08 -3.69
CA PHE A 95 -1.70 -10.77 -3.67
C PHE A 95 -1.83 -10.19 -5.08
N ILE A 96 -2.97 -9.55 -5.36
CA ILE A 96 -3.07 -8.55 -6.44
C ILE A 96 -2.87 -7.17 -5.82
N TRP A 97 -2.14 -6.33 -6.53
CA TRP A 97 -1.77 -5.00 -6.08
C TRP A 97 -2.52 -3.92 -6.87
N TYR A 98 -3.04 -2.93 -6.15
CA TYR A 98 -3.72 -1.77 -6.71
C TYR A 98 -3.05 -0.51 -6.19
N LEU A 99 -2.75 0.43 -7.07
CA LEU A 99 -2.33 1.77 -6.69
C LEU A 99 -3.54 2.68 -6.67
N LEU A 100 -3.68 3.38 -5.56
CA LEU A 100 -4.70 4.38 -5.36
C LEU A 100 -4.03 5.75 -5.31
N SER A 101 -4.60 6.66 -6.09
CA SER A 101 -4.23 8.07 -6.11
C SER A 101 -5.45 8.88 -5.69
N ILE A 102 -5.28 9.66 -4.61
CA ILE A 102 -6.28 10.59 -4.10
C ILE A 102 -6.03 11.93 -4.78
N CYS A 103 -6.88 12.29 -5.74
CA CYS A 103 -6.79 13.58 -6.41
C CYS A 103 -7.71 14.58 -5.70
N PRO A 104 -7.24 15.79 -5.35
CA PRO A 104 -8.15 16.86 -4.96
C PRO A 104 -9.11 17.16 -6.13
N ASN A 105 -10.36 17.48 -5.81
CA ASN A 105 -11.33 18.01 -6.77
C ASN A 105 -10.91 19.38 -7.31
#